data_AF-A0A2H3JQP9-F1
#
_entry.id   AF-A0A2H3JQP9-F1
#
_cell.length_a   1.000
_cell.length_b   1.000
_cell.length_c   1.000
_cell.angle_alpha   90.00
_cell.angle_beta   90.00
_cell.angle_gamma   90.00
#
_symmetry.space_group_name_H-M   'P 1'
#
loop_
_entity.id
_entity.type
_entity.pdbx_description
1 polymer ?
#
loop_
_entity_poly.entity_id
_entity_poly.type
_entity_poly.pdbx_seq_one_letter_code
_entity_poly.pdbx_strand_id
1 'polypeptide(L)'
;MYEVSHIVAEKASGSSVQYLVRWVGYGVDDDTWQRESDLVDGAEKVLEEWKSTKERIMRRVEEFQLFGARLKHGYSVPMREVSKVKYMW
;
A
#
# COMPACT_ATOMS: atom_id res chain seq x y z
N MET A 1 -21.03 6.02 14.65
CA MET A 1 -20.31 5.25 13.62
C MET A 1 -20.13 6.19 12.44
N TYR A 2 -18.91 6.38 11.96
CA TYR A 2 -18.62 7.27 10.84
C TYR A 2 -18.28 6.43 9.61
N GLU A 3 -18.63 6.92 8.43
CA GLU A 3 -18.39 6.20 7.17
C GLU A 3 -17.04 6.61 6.58
N VAL A 4 -16.24 5.60 6.23
CA VAL A 4 -14.95 5.78 5.57
C VAL A 4 -15.18 6.13 4.11
N SER A 5 -14.63 7.26 3.64
CA SER A 5 -14.64 7.60 2.22
C SER A 5 -13.51 6.90 1.47
N HIS A 6 -12.26 7.12 1.89
CA HIS A 6 -11.08 6.48 1.30
C HIS A 6 -9.86 6.61 2.22
N ILE A 7 -8.84 5.80 1.94
CA ILE A 7 -7.51 5.96 2.54
C ILE A 7 -6.73 6.98 1.72
N VAL A 8 -6.07 7.90 2.42
CA VAL A 8 -5.30 9.00 1.82
C VAL A 8 -3.81 8.69 1.85
N ALA A 9 -3.35 8.05 2.92
CA ALA A 9 -1.95 7.72 3.13
C ALA A 9 -1.79 6.51 4.05
N GLU A 10 -0.58 5.97 4.07
CA GLU A 10 -0.17 4.94 5.02
C GLU A 10 1.20 5.28 5.60
N LYS A 11 1.50 4.77 6.79
CA LYS A 11 2.84 4.86 7.38
C LYS A 11 3.14 3.65 8.23
N ALA A 12 4.43 3.31 8.31
CA ALA A 12 4.92 2.41 9.35
C ALA A 12 4.92 3.13 10.70
N SER A 13 4.45 2.44 11.73
CA SER A 13 4.42 2.91 13.12
C SER A 13 4.85 1.75 14.03
N GLY A 14 6.13 1.70 14.39
CA GLY A 14 6.70 0.56 15.10
C GLY A 14 6.57 -0.70 14.25
N SER A 15 6.06 -1.79 14.81
CA SER A 15 5.82 -3.06 14.09
C SER A 15 4.49 -3.10 13.32
N SER A 16 3.74 -2.01 13.26
CA SER A 16 2.38 -1.95 12.69
C SER A 16 2.27 -0.90 11.59
N VAL A 17 1.24 -1.02 10.76
CA VAL A 17 0.88 -0.01 9.75
C VAL A 17 -0.32 0.79 10.25
N GLN A 18 -0.29 2.10 10.00
CA GLN A 18 -1.43 2.99 10.18
C GLN A 18 -1.85 3.59 8.85
N TYR A 19 -3.13 3.89 8.72
CA TYR A 19 -3.75 4.47 7.53
C TYR A 19 -4.41 5.80 7.88
N LEU A 20 -4.16 6.82 7.07
CA LEU A 20 -4.83 8.10 7.18
C LEU A 20 -6.16 8.01 6.45
N VAL A 21 -7.25 8.20 7.19
CA VAL A 21 -8.62 7.99 6.71
C VAL A 21 -9.29 9.34 6.44
N ARG A 22 -9.87 9.47 5.23
CA ARG A 22 -10.85 10.52 4.91
C ARG A 22 -12.24 10.02 5.24
N TRP A 23 -13.00 10.80 6.00
CA TRP A 23 -14.38 10.51 6.36
C TRP A 23 -15.39 11.13 5.39
N VAL A 24 -16.52 10.46 5.18
CA VAL A 24 -17.61 10.99 4.35
C VAL A 24 -18.21 12.24 5.00
N GLY A 25 -18.24 13.35 4.26
CA GLY A 25 -18.83 14.62 4.72
C GLY A 25 -17.90 15.49 5.55
N TYR A 26 -16.64 15.10 5.73
CA TYR A 26 -15.64 15.84 6.53
C TYR A 26 -14.44 16.28 5.68
N GLY A 27 -13.74 17.30 6.18
CA GLY A 27 -12.59 17.90 5.51
C GLY A 27 -11.28 17.18 5.80
N VAL A 28 -10.19 17.65 5.19
CA VAL A 28 -8.84 17.13 5.43
C VAL A 28 -8.38 17.32 6.88
N ASP A 29 -8.93 18.32 7.57
CA ASP A 29 -8.61 18.64 8.97
C ASP A 29 -9.19 17.59 9.95
N ASP A 30 -10.18 16.82 9.49
CA ASP A 30 -10.80 15.73 10.24
C ASP A 30 -10.16 14.37 9.92
N ASP A 31 -9.16 14.32 9.03
CA ASP A 31 -8.49 13.07 8.67
C ASP A 31 -7.76 12.51 9.90
N THR A 32 -7.90 11.20 10.12
CA THR A 32 -7.30 10.54 11.31
C THR A 32 -6.52 9.30 10.96
N TRP A 33 -5.46 9.03 11.72
CA TRP A 33 -4.67 7.81 11.59
C TRP A 33 -5.35 6.65 12.34
N GLN A 34 -5.77 5.63 11.60
CA GLN A 34 -6.41 4.42 12.11
C GLN A 34 -5.49 3.21 11.94
N ARG A 35 -5.58 2.23 12.85
CA ARG A 35 -4.93 0.94 12.65
C ARG A 35 -5.75 0.10 11.68
N GLU A 36 -5.13 -0.92 11.13
CA GLU A 36 -5.82 -1.93 10.32
C GLU A 36 -7.02 -2.54 11.06
N SER A 37 -6.85 -2.87 12.34
CA SER A 37 -7.91 -3.42 13.20
C SER A 37 -9.10 -2.48 13.40
N ASP A 38 -8.92 -1.17 13.18
CA ASP A 38 -9.98 -0.19 13.35
C ASP A 38 -10.81 -0.04 12.05
N LEU A 39 -10.33 -0.60 10.93
CA LEU A 39 -10.94 -0.53 9.59
C LEU A 39 -11.61 -1.83 9.14
N VAL A 40 -11.40 -2.94 9.85
CA VAL A 40 -12.02 -4.23 9.51
C VAL A 40 -13.53 -4.24 9.70
N ASP A 41 -14.09 -3.33 10.51
CA ASP A 41 -15.53 -3.27 10.72
C ASP A 41 -16.15 -2.18 9.83
N GLY A 42 -16.53 -2.57 8.60
CA GLY A 42 -17.23 -1.70 7.65
C GLY A 42 -16.37 -0.96 6.61
N ALA A 43 -15.04 -1.05 6.68
CA ALA A 43 -14.12 -0.44 5.71
C ALA A 43 -13.16 -1.43 5.01
N GLU A 44 -13.46 -2.74 5.08
CA GLU A 44 -12.63 -3.81 4.51
C GLU A 44 -12.34 -3.60 3.02
N LYS A 45 -13.37 -3.25 2.25
CA LYS A 45 -13.24 -3.04 0.80
C LYS A 45 -12.31 -1.86 0.47
N VAL A 46 -12.43 -0.76 1.21
CA VAL A 46 -11.58 0.43 1.04
C VAL A 46 -10.12 0.08 1.32
N LEU A 47 -9.88 -0.72 2.36
CA LEU A 47 -8.54 -1.18 2.70
C LEU A 47 -7.96 -2.14 1.65
N GLU A 48 -8.78 -3.07 1.13
CA GLU A 48 -8.38 -3.99 0.06
C GLU A 48 -8.02 -3.23 -1.23
N GLU A 49 -8.84 -2.27 -1.65
CA GLU A 49 -8.59 -1.44 -2.82
C GLU A 49 -7.29 -0.64 -2.71
N TRP A 50 -7.02 -0.07 -1.53
CA TRP A 50 -5.77 0.63 -1.24
C TRP A 50 -4.55 -0.30 -1.38
N LYS A 51 -4.58 -1.47 -0.74
CA LYS A 51 -3.49 -2.46 -0.78
C LYS A 51 -3.25 -2.98 -2.20
N SER A 52 -4.32 -3.33 -2.92
CA SER A 52 -4.25 -3.82 -4.30
C SER A 52 -3.66 -2.77 -5.26
N THR A 53 -4.08 -1.50 -5.13
CA THR A 53 -3.55 -0.40 -5.95
C THR A 53 -2.07 -0.19 -5.67
N LYS A 54 -1.68 -0.19 -4.39
CA LYS A 54 -0.28 -0.07 -3.98
C LYS A 54 0.58 -1.21 -4.53
N GLU A 55 0.14 -2.46 -4.42
CA GLU A 55 0.88 -3.62 -4.95
C GLU A 55 1.07 -3.54 -6.48
N ARG A 56 0.05 -3.10 -7.21
CA ARG A 56 0.14 -2.92 -8.67
C ARG A 56 1.16 -1.86 -9.06
N ILE A 57 1.15 -0.72 -8.36
CA ILE A 57 2.11 0.37 -8.61
C ILE A 57 3.52 -0.10 -8.25
N MET A 58 3.70 -0.70 -7.07
CA MET A 58 4.99 -1.19 -6.61
C MET A 58 5.59 -2.23 -7.56
N ARG A 59 4.78 -3.17 -8.04
CA ARG A 59 5.22 -4.14 -9.06
C ARG A 59 5.76 -3.45 -10.31
N ARG A 60 5.09 -2.40 -10.78
CA ARG A 60 5.52 -1.66 -11.98
C ARG A 60 6.77 -0.83 -11.72
N VAL A 61 6.89 -0.24 -10.54
CA VAL A 61 8.10 0.49 -10.10
C VAL A 61 9.29 -0.46 -10.01
N GLU A 62 9.12 -1.62 -9.39
CA GLU A 62 10.14 -2.67 -9.31
C GLU A 62 10.54 -3.17 -10.70
N GLU A 63 9.58 -3.46 -11.57
CA GLU A 63 9.85 -3.86 -12.96
C GLU A 63 10.66 -2.79 -13.70
N PHE A 64 10.29 -1.51 -13.54
CA PHE A 64 11.00 -0.39 -14.15
C PHE A 64 12.40 -0.19 -13.56
N GLN A 65 12.56 -0.30 -12.25
CA GLN A 65 13.87 -0.22 -11.58
C GLN A 65 14.78 -1.38 -11.96
N LEU A 66 14.25 -2.60 -12.03
CA LEU A 66 14.95 -3.79 -12.54
C LEU A 66 15.34 -3.61 -14.00
N PHE A 67 14.45 -3.09 -14.85
CA PHE A 67 14.75 -2.79 -16.25
C PHE A 67 15.83 -1.71 -16.39
N GLY A 68 15.80 -0.67 -15.55
CA GLY A 68 16.84 0.35 -15.48
C GLY A 68 18.20 -0.19 -15.00
N ALA A 69 18.19 -1.18 -14.08
CA ALA A 69 19.39 -1.89 -13.65
C ALA A 69 19.92 -2.85 -14.74
N ARG A 70 19.03 -3.45 -15.54
CA ARG A 70 19.34 -4.35 -16.67
C ARG A 70 20.18 -3.68 -17.77
N LEU A 71 20.06 -2.37 -17.94
CA LEU A 71 20.87 -1.62 -18.91
C LEU A 71 22.31 -1.37 -18.43
N LYS A 72 22.64 -1.69 -17.17
CA LYS A 72 23.93 -1.34 -16.56
C LYS A 72 24.89 -2.53 -16.48
N HIS A 73 24.39 -3.77 -16.42
CA HIS A 73 25.23 -4.99 -16.42
C HIS A 73 24.50 -6.11 -17.18
N GLY A 74 25.04 -6.50 -18.33
CA GLY A 74 24.48 -7.58 -19.14
C GLY A 74 24.64 -8.93 -18.46
N TYR A 75 23.54 -9.54 -18.02
CA TYR A 75 23.22 -10.98 -18.05
C TYR A 75 21.74 -11.18 -17.63
N SER A 76 21.17 -12.31 -18.02
CA SER A 76 19.73 -12.66 -18.00
C SER A 76 19.19 -13.07 -16.62
N VAL A 77 18.05 -12.50 -16.21
CA VAL A 77 17.23 -13.04 -15.10
C VAL A 77 15.97 -13.68 -15.69
N PRO A 78 15.73 -14.98 -15.45
CA PRO A 78 14.48 -15.61 -15.87
C PRO A 78 13.33 -15.14 -14.97
N MET A 79 12.30 -14.62 -15.61
CA MET A 79 11.06 -14.23 -14.97
C MET A 79 10.24 -15.50 -14.68
N ARG A 80 10.25 -15.95 -13.43
CA ARG A 80 9.15 -16.65 -12.71
C ARG A 80 9.65 -17.25 -11.39
N GLU A 81 9.30 -16.60 -10.29
CA GLU A 81 8.59 -17.21 -9.18
C GLU A 81 7.95 -16.09 -8.35
N VAL A 82 6.62 -16.03 -8.31
CA VAL A 82 5.90 -15.14 -7.40
C VAL A 82 5.97 -15.79 -6.02
N SER A 83 7.07 -15.54 -5.31
CA SER A 83 7.32 -16.11 -3.99
C SER A 83 7.86 -15.03 -3.05
N LYS A 84 6.95 -14.47 -2.25
CA LYS A 84 7.18 -13.86 -0.94
C LYS A 84 8.49 -13.09 -0.77
N VAL A 85 8.49 -11.79 -1.05
CA VAL A 85 9.49 -10.88 -0.46
C VAL A 85 8.81 -9.95 0.52
N LYS A 86 8.72 -10.49 1.74
CA LYS A 86 8.75 -9.84 3.04
C LYS A 86 9.28 -8.40 2.98
N TYR A 87 8.42 -7.44 3.30
CA TYR A 87 8.82 -6.07 3.61
C TYR A 87 9.90 -6.10 4.72
N MET A 88 11.08 -5.59 4.38
CA MET A 88 12.26 -5.51 5.24
C MET A 88 12.07 -4.36 6.25
N TRP A 89 12.33 -4.67 7.52
CA TRP A 89 12.62 -3.70 8.59
C TRP A 89 14.13 -3.50 8.67
#